data_AF-A0A7X8HA63-F1
#
_entry.id   AF-A0A7X8HA63-F1
#
_cell.length_a   1.000
_cell.length_b   1.000
_cell.length_c   1.000
_cell.angle_alpha   90.00
_cell.angle_beta   90.00
_cell.angle_gamma   90.00
#
_symmetry.space_group_name_H-M   'P 1'
#
loop_
_entity.id
_entity.type
_entity.pdbx_description
1 polymer ?
#
loop_
_entity_poly.entity_id
_entity_poly.type
_entity_poly.pdbx_seq_one_letter_code
_entity_poly.pdbx_strand_id
1 'polypeptide(L)'
;MEEKPNVVIILARCSQNHQLYGMRMEEKLTGQWMADWAFIIKETMAKKEGYDRTVIHGSFFTYQTFPGCPHCHALNFFQCGSCKKVTCWNGESRNVVCAWCGNEGKLEGTIESLGAGDDR
;
A
#
# COMPACT_ATOMS: atom_id res chain seq x y z
N MET A 1 21.28 -7.42 19.58
CA MET A 1 19.99 -7.01 20.17
C MET A 1 19.03 -6.99 19.01
N GLU A 2 18.09 -7.92 18.95
CA GLU A 2 17.14 -8.03 17.85
C GLU A 2 16.09 -6.94 18.07
N GLU A 3 16.32 -5.76 17.48
CA GLU A 3 15.33 -4.69 17.49
C GLU A 3 14.09 -5.22 16.78
N LYS A 4 12.92 -5.15 17.44
CA LYS A 4 11.67 -5.58 16.83
C LYS A 4 11.48 -4.80 15.52
N PRO A 5 11.26 -5.47 14.38
CA PRO A 5 11.05 -4.76 13.13
C PRO A 5 9.78 -3.90 13.26
N ASN A 6 9.83 -2.65 12.79
CA ASN A 6 8.63 -1.82 12.72
C ASN A 6 7.76 -2.38 11.60
N VAL A 7 6.52 -2.76 11.95
CA VAL A 7 5.56 -3.36 11.02
C VAL A 7 4.32 -2.50 10.98
N VAL A 8 3.85 -2.24 9.78
CA VAL A 8 2.68 -1.41 9.52
C VAL A 8 1.83 -2.02 8.42
N ILE A 9 0.54 -1.75 8.47
CA ILE A 9 -0.42 -2.18 7.47
C ILE A 9 -0.86 -0.98 6.64
N ILE A 10 -0.64 -1.04 5.33
CA ILE A 10 -1.12 -0.04 4.37
C ILE A 10 -2.42 -0.52 3.75
N LEU A 11 -3.45 0.32 3.76
CA LEU A 11 -4.67 0.06 3.02
C LEU A 11 -4.49 0.41 1.54
N ALA A 12 -4.81 -0.55 0.69
CA ALA A 12 -4.80 -0.36 -0.74
C ALA A 12 -6.08 -0.92 -1.38
N ARG A 13 -6.45 -0.37 -2.54
CA ARG A 13 -7.54 -0.91 -3.36
C ARG A 13 -7.01 -1.52 -4.64
N CYS A 14 -7.65 -2.59 -5.07
CA CYS A 14 -7.34 -3.19 -6.36
C CYS A 14 -7.80 -2.29 -7.50
N SER A 15 -6.95 -2.07 -8.50
CA SER A 15 -7.28 -1.30 -9.70
C SER A 15 -8.32 -1.97 -10.60
N GLN A 16 -8.47 -3.30 -10.53
CA GLN A 16 -9.37 -4.06 -11.39
C GLN A 16 -10.79 -4.16 -10.83
N ASN A 17 -10.92 -4.51 -9.54
CA ASN A 17 -12.22 -4.79 -8.92
C ASN A 17 -12.57 -3.86 -7.75
N HIS A 18 -11.73 -2.86 -7.48
CA HIS A 18 -11.91 -1.86 -6.42
C HIS A 18 -12.04 -2.44 -4.99
N GLN A 19 -11.73 -3.71 -4.79
CA GLN A 19 -11.79 -4.35 -3.48
C GLN A 19 -10.62 -3.91 -2.59
N LEU A 20 -10.91 -3.78 -1.30
CA LEU A 20 -9.97 -3.34 -0.30
C LEU A 20 -9.09 -4.49 0.17
N TYR A 21 -7.80 -4.22 0.32
CA TYR A 21 -6.84 -5.15 0.88
C TYR A 21 -5.81 -4.43 1.74
N GLY A 22 -5.22 -5.16 2.67
CA GLY A 22 -4.11 -4.72 3.49
C GLY A 22 -2.80 -5.20 2.90
N MET A 23 -1.78 -4.36 2.95
CA MET A 23 -0.42 -4.68 2.59
C MET A 23 0.44 -4.51 3.85
N ARG A 24 1.03 -5.60 4.31
CA ARG A 24 2.00 -5.57 5.41
C ARG A 24 3.31 -5.01 4.86
N MET A 25 3.84 -4.00 5.54
CA MET A 25 5.15 -3.43 5.27
C MET A 25 6.01 -3.53 6.53
N GLU A 26 7.26 -3.91 6.31
CA GLU A 26 8.26 -4.03 7.35
C GLU A 26 9.41 -3.06 7.09
N GLU A 27 9.78 -2.28 8.10
CA GLU A 27 10.95 -1.43 8.05
C GLU A 27 12.22 -2.29 8.21
N LYS A 28 13.01 -2.41 7.14
CA LYS A 28 14.26 -3.18 7.14
C LYS A 28 15.46 -2.36 7.57
N LEU A 29 15.47 -1.10 7.17
CA LEU A 29 16.43 -0.07 7.56
C LEU A 29 15.64 1.20 7.86
N THR A 30 16.19 2.11 8.65
CA THR A 30 15.51 3.37 8.98
C THR A 30 15.02 4.09 7.72
N GLY A 31 13.70 4.25 7.61
CA GLY A 31 13.01 4.85 6.47
C GLY A 31 12.92 3.97 5.21
N GLN A 32 13.25 2.68 5.28
CA GLN A 32 13.13 1.74 4.17
C GLN A 32 12.09 0.66 4.49
N TRP A 33 10.92 0.81 3.90
CA TRP A 33 9.78 -0.06 4.08
C TRP A 33 9.68 -1.05 2.93
N MET A 34 9.58 -2.34 3.27
CA MET A 34 9.40 -3.41 2.29
C MET A 34 8.06 -4.10 2.51
N ALA A 35 7.23 -4.14 1.47
CA ALA A 35 6.03 -4.94 1.44
C ALA A 35 6.38 -6.42 1.27
N ASP A 36 6.00 -7.24 2.25
CA ASP A 36 6.29 -8.68 2.26
C ASP A 36 5.02 -9.54 2.20
N TRP A 37 3.86 -8.99 2.58
CA TRP A 37 2.59 -9.73 2.59
C TRP A 37 1.39 -8.86 2.19
N ALA A 38 0.32 -9.50 1.70
CA ALA A 38 -0.96 -8.85 1.45
C ALA A 38 -2.13 -9.77 1.80
N PHE A 39 -3.25 -9.19 2.24
CA PHE A 39 -4.45 -9.92 2.65
C PHE A 39 -5.73 -9.12 2.39
N ILE A 40 -6.85 -9.82 2.18
CA ILE A 40 -8.15 -9.22 1.91
C ILE A 40 -8.69 -8.57 3.19
N ILE A 41 -9.17 -7.32 3.10
CA ILE A 41 -9.78 -6.60 4.22
C ILE A 41 -11.22 -6.22 3.87
N LYS A 42 -12.16 -6.47 4.80
CA LYS A 42 -13.53 -5.96 4.68
C LYS A 42 -13.56 -4.49 5.07
N GLU A 43 -14.27 -3.64 4.31
CA GLU A 43 -14.35 -2.20 4.58
C GLU A 43 -14.83 -1.86 6.01
N THR A 44 -15.70 -2.69 6.58
CA THR A 44 -16.19 -2.54 7.96
C THR A 44 -15.09 -2.73 9.00
N MET A 45 -14.13 -3.63 8.75
CA MET A 45 -12.98 -3.86 9.62
C MET A 45 -11.97 -2.72 9.50
N ALA A 46 -11.69 -2.27 8.26
CA ALA A 46 -10.75 -1.19 8.02
C ALA A 46 -11.08 0.11 8.78
N LYS A 47 -12.36 0.49 8.78
CA LYS A 47 -12.84 1.67 9.53
C LYS A 47 -12.71 1.50 11.04
N LYS A 48 -12.86 0.28 11.54
CA LYS A 48 -12.82 -0.04 12.98
C LYS A 48 -11.38 -0.01 13.51
N GLU A 49 -10.44 -0.55 12.74
CA GLU A 49 -9.02 -0.67 13.07
C GLU A 49 -8.28 0.67 12.91
N GLY A 50 -8.76 1.55 12.04
CA GLY A 50 -8.19 2.88 11.88
C GLY A 50 -6.86 2.88 11.14
N TYR A 51 -6.70 2.03 10.12
CA TYR A 51 -5.47 1.93 9.30
C TYR A 51 -5.10 3.19 8.48
N ASP A 52 -5.81 4.31 8.67
CA ASP A 52 -5.58 5.60 8.01
C ASP A 52 -5.10 6.66 9.02
N ARG A 53 -4.77 6.26 10.26
CA ARG A 53 -4.49 7.20 11.37
C ARG A 53 -3.04 7.66 11.45
N THR A 54 -2.10 6.90 10.89
CA THR A 54 -0.67 7.21 10.96
C THR A 54 -0.12 7.46 9.57
N VAL A 55 0.88 8.33 9.44
CA VAL A 55 1.63 8.52 8.20
C VAL A 55 3.06 8.09 8.46
N ILE A 56 3.55 7.15 7.65
CA ILE A 56 4.95 6.75 7.65
C ILE A 56 5.68 7.46 6.53
N HIS A 57 6.94 7.76 6.76
CA HIS A 57 7.83 8.42 5.79
C HIS A 57 8.98 7.49 5.42
N GLY A 58 9.45 7.62 4.19
CA GLY A 58 10.59 6.86 3.70
C GLY A 58 10.42 6.40 2.26
N SER A 59 11.22 5.41 1.91
CA SER A 59 11.22 4.74 0.62
C SER A 59 10.47 3.42 0.73
N PHE A 60 9.59 3.16 -0.24
CA PHE A 60 8.71 2.00 -0.24
C PHE A 60 9.06 1.06 -1.39
N PHE A 61 9.28 -0.21 -1.06
CA PHE A 61 9.66 -1.25 -1.99
C PHE A 61 8.80 -2.50 -1.79
N THR A 62 8.79 -3.39 -2.78
CA THR A 62 8.12 -4.69 -2.70
C THR A 62 9.17 -5.79 -2.65
N TYR A 63 9.03 -6.73 -1.71
CA TYR A 63 9.93 -7.87 -1.60
C TYR A 63 9.72 -8.84 -2.77
N GLN A 64 10.73 -9.65 -3.11
CA GLN A 64 10.59 -10.65 -4.18
C GLN A 64 9.53 -11.72 -3.89
N THR A 65 9.28 -12.00 -2.61
CA THR A 65 8.26 -12.95 -2.14
C THR A 65 6.90 -12.31 -1.95
N PHE A 66 6.75 -11.02 -2.27
CA PHE A 66 5.47 -10.34 -2.15
C PHE A 66 4.46 -11.01 -3.08
N PRO A 67 3.35 -11.57 -2.57
CA PRO A 67 2.39 -12.31 -3.39
C PRO A 67 1.61 -11.41 -4.36
N GLY A 68 1.73 -10.09 -4.22
CA GLY A 68 0.96 -9.12 -4.98
C GLY A 68 -0.40 -8.82 -4.35
N CYS A 69 -1.19 -8.01 -5.05
CA CYS A 69 -2.57 -7.76 -4.68
C CYS A 69 -3.36 -9.08 -4.62
N PRO A 70 -4.08 -9.40 -3.53
CA PRO A 70 -4.80 -10.67 -3.40
C PRO A 70 -5.98 -10.84 -4.37
N HIS A 71 -6.28 -9.81 -5.16
CA HIS A 71 -7.38 -9.80 -6.12
C HIS A 71 -6.92 -9.93 -7.58
N CYS A 72 -5.83 -9.27 -7.95
CA CYS A 72 -5.32 -9.26 -9.34
C CYS A 72 -3.85 -9.64 -9.47
N HIS A 73 -3.19 -9.98 -8.36
CA HIS A 73 -1.77 -10.35 -8.24
C HIS A 73 -0.78 -9.28 -8.73
N ALA A 74 -1.23 -8.02 -8.82
CA ALA A 74 -0.36 -6.90 -9.12
C ALA A 74 0.74 -6.77 -8.06
N LEU A 75 1.99 -6.84 -8.51
CA LEU A 75 3.17 -6.83 -7.64
C LEU A 75 3.59 -5.43 -7.20
N ASN A 76 3.15 -4.39 -7.90
CA ASN A 76 3.48 -3.01 -7.59
C ASN A 76 2.25 -2.25 -7.06
N PHE A 77 2.48 -1.02 -6.61
CA PHE A 77 1.43 -0.11 -6.17
C PHE A 77 1.83 1.33 -6.43
N PHE A 78 0.85 2.22 -6.40
CA PHE A 78 1.08 3.66 -6.49
C PHE A 78 0.22 4.41 -5.48
N GLN A 79 0.67 5.59 -5.10
CA GLN A 79 -0.10 6.52 -4.28
C GLN A 79 -0.77 7.57 -5.17
N CYS A 80 -2.05 7.82 -4.97
CA CYS A 80 -2.74 8.90 -5.65
C CYS A 80 -2.33 10.26 -5.06
N GLY A 81 -1.90 11.21 -5.91
CA GLY A 81 -1.55 12.56 -5.47
C GLY A 81 -2.71 13.36 -4.87
N SER A 82 -3.95 13.07 -5.30
CA SER A 82 -5.17 13.77 -4.89
C SER A 82 -5.70 13.27 -3.54
N CYS A 83 -5.96 11.97 -3.40
CA CYS A 83 -6.51 11.42 -2.15
C CYS A 83 -5.47 10.81 -1.20
N LYS A 84 -4.20 10.74 -1.60
CA LYS A 84 -3.06 10.16 -0.84
C LYS A 84 -3.19 8.67 -0.50
N LYS A 85 -4.18 7.97 -1.07
CA LYS A 85 -4.41 6.54 -0.89
C LYS A 85 -3.68 5.68 -1.91
N VAL A 86 -3.45 4.41 -1.56
CA VAL A 86 -2.68 3.47 -2.36
C VAL A 86 -3.59 2.60 -3.23
N THR A 87 -3.19 2.38 -4.48
CA THR A 87 -3.87 1.49 -5.43
C THR A 87 -2.85 0.51 -6.01
N CYS A 88 -3.22 -0.74 -6.24
CA CYS A 88 -2.31 -1.71 -6.86
C CYS A 88 -2.00 -1.34 -8.32
N TRP A 89 -0.82 -1.74 -8.78
CA TRP A 89 -0.33 -1.47 -10.13
C TRP A 89 0.36 -2.70 -10.71
N ASN A 90 0.00 -3.07 -11.93
CA ASN A 90 0.59 -4.18 -12.67
C ASN A 90 1.93 -3.82 -13.34
N GLY A 91 2.33 -2.55 -13.36
CA GLY A 91 3.57 -2.11 -14.02
C GLY A 91 3.43 -1.85 -15.52
N GLU A 92 2.25 -2.07 -16.12
CA GLU A 92 2.08 -2.05 -17.58
C GLU A 92 1.95 -0.63 -18.14
N SER A 93 1.13 0.21 -17.51
CA SER A 93 0.84 1.56 -17.98
C SER A 93 1.20 2.61 -16.94
N ARG A 94 1.90 3.68 -17.38
CA ARG A 94 2.15 4.85 -16.52
C ARG A 94 0.89 5.67 -16.30
N ASN A 95 -0.07 5.60 -17.21
CA ASN A 95 -1.40 6.18 -17.01
C ASN A 95 -2.21 5.24 -16.12
N VAL A 96 -2.59 5.74 -14.95
CA VAL A 96 -3.31 4.98 -13.93
C VAL A 96 -4.55 5.73 -13.47
N VAL A 97 -5.53 4.97 -13.00
CA VAL A 97 -6.76 5.49 -12.40
C VAL A 97 -6.79 5.07 -10.94
N CYS A 98 -7.00 6.03 -10.04
CA CYS A 98 -7.10 5.76 -8.62
C CYS A 98 -8.41 5.02 -8.29
N ALA A 99 -8.32 3.81 -7.73
CA ALA A 99 -9.48 3.00 -7.34
C ALA A 99 -10.28 3.56 -6.13
N TRP A 100 -9.81 4.67 -5.54
CA TRP A 100 -10.47 5.31 -4.41
C TRP A 100 -11.35 6.50 -4.80
N CYS A 101 -10.81 7.40 -5.62
CA CYS A 101 -11.50 8.64 -6.01
C CYS A 101 -11.80 8.72 -7.51
N GLY A 102 -11.34 7.76 -8.32
CA GLY A 102 -11.49 7.79 -9.78
C GLY A 102 -10.55 8.76 -10.49
N ASN A 103 -9.63 9.42 -9.77
CA ASN A 103 -8.70 10.36 -10.40
C ASN A 103 -7.72 9.62 -11.32
N GLU A 104 -7.66 10.05 -12.57
CA GLU A 104 -6.73 9.60 -13.58
C GLU A 104 -5.49 10.50 -13.65
N GLY A 105 -4.34 9.91 -13.91
CA GLY A 105 -3.08 10.63 -13.97
C GLY A 105 -1.93 9.75 -14.43
N LYS A 106 -0.77 10.37 -14.63
CA LYS A 106 0.45 9.67 -14.96
C LYS A 106 1.29 9.47 -13.71
N LEU A 107 1.84 8.26 -13.54
CA LEU A 107 2.80 7.94 -12.50
C LEU A 107 4.10 8.69 -12.75
N GLU A 108 4.43 9.61 -11.84
CA GLU A 108 5.67 10.38 -11.84
C GLU A 108 6.18 10.55 -10.39
N GLY A 109 7.50 10.51 -10.23
CA GLY A 109 8.16 10.62 -8.93
C GLY A 109 8.23 9.32 -8.12
N THR A 110 8.63 9.46 -6.86
CA THR A 110 8.72 8.39 -5.86
C THR A 110 7.78 8.68 -4.70
N ILE A 111 7.30 7.63 -4.03
CA ILE A 111 6.46 7.77 -2.85
C ILE A 111 7.38 8.06 -1.66
N GLU A 112 7.13 9.18 -0.97
CA GLU A 112 7.91 9.61 0.21
C GLU A 112 7.15 9.42 1.52
N SER A 113 5.83 9.22 1.45
CA SER A 113 4.98 8.97 2.62
C SER A 113 3.73 8.19 2.28
N LEU A 114 3.27 7.34 3.22
CA LEU A 114 2.07 6.53 3.09
C LEU A 114 1.23 6.59 4.36
N GLY A 115 -0.10 6.59 4.19
CA GLY A 115 -1.04 6.35 5.29
C GLY A 115 -0.99 4.89 5.72
N ALA A 116 -0.83 4.64 7.01
CA ALA A 116 -0.59 3.34 7.60
C ALA A 116 -1.38 3.16 8.90
N GLY A 117 -1.67 1.90 9.23
CA GLY A 117 -2.12 1.47 10.54
C GLY A 117 -1.11 0.58 11.24
N ASP A 118 -1.26 0.53 12.56
CA ASP A 118 -0.46 -0.31 13.45
C ASP A 118 -0.89 -1.79 13.31
N ASP A 119 0.08 -2.71 13.27
CA ASP A 119 -0.15 -4.16 13.35
C ASP A 119 -0.20 -4.56 14.83
N ARG A 120 -1.32 -4.28 15.53
CA ARG A 120 -1.43 -4.39 16.99
C ARG A 120 -2.28 -5.57 17.46
#